data_AF-A0A2H0VZD5-F1
#
_entry.id   AF-A0A2H0VZD5-F1
#
_cell.length_a   1.000
_cell.length_b   1.000
_cell.length_c   1.000
_cell.angle_alpha   90.00
_cell.angle_beta   90.00
_cell.angle_gamma   90.00
#
_symmetry.space_group_name_H-M   'P 1'
#
loop_
_entity.id
_entity.type
_entity.pdbx_description
1 polymer ?
#
loop_
_entity_poly.entity_id
_entity_poly.type
_entity_poly.pdbx_seq_one_letter_code
_entity_poly.pdbx_strand_id
1 'polypeptide(L)'
;LVPVYYGDVGFGVSGFVGKPTLSKSNRNGQFLILNGRVIQNHLLAHAVREAFHSMLMHGKHPWFLIILNVRPEDVDVNVHPRKLEVRFLNQNDAYRTIYKCVSAALDKHVLMPKISVGTEPVPMDLRDPRGLKEHVYEKTLLDTFAVFQRGDSREQDTDNREWRGTLRAAAQIGSSYILAEDEQGLVIIDQHAAHERVMYDRLMTALRNSKIVSQPVLAPQSVDFSASEAEVLRENLSALLDIGFDIEEFSGNTFIVTAVPADLAKNDAGEILRGVIDDLGNDNRSNSLSDRRENLIHYSACHSAVKFGQKLSIIEQQALLDQLSEIDRCEICPHGRPTMIRMSYDDLEKSFKRKNF
;
A
#
# COMPACT_ATOMS: atom_id res chain seq x y z
N LEU A 1 14.46 -6.64 -12.80
CA LEU A 1 14.19 -5.39 -13.53
C LEU A 1 12.96 -5.60 -14.41
N VAL A 2 12.08 -4.62 -14.51
CA VAL A 2 10.86 -4.65 -15.32
C VAL A 2 11.19 -4.06 -16.70
N PRO A 3 10.99 -4.79 -17.80
CA PRO A 3 11.22 -4.25 -19.14
C PRO A 3 10.16 -3.21 -19.49
N VAL A 4 10.60 -2.13 -20.13
CA VAL A 4 9.75 -1.04 -20.60
C VAL A 4 9.95 -0.94 -22.11
N TYR A 5 8.87 -1.01 -22.88
CA TYR A 5 8.92 -0.89 -24.33
C TYR A 5 7.69 -0.14 -24.85
N TYR A 6 7.94 0.84 -25.70
CA TYR A 6 6.94 1.59 -26.44
C TYR A 6 7.54 1.98 -27.78
N GLY A 7 6.86 1.66 -28.87
CA GLY A 7 7.28 2.02 -30.22
C GLY A 7 6.17 2.77 -30.93
N ASP A 8 6.41 4.04 -31.26
CA ASP A 8 5.56 4.84 -32.13
C ASP A 8 6.39 5.45 -33.27
N VAL A 9 5.72 5.93 -34.32
CA VAL A 9 6.36 6.48 -35.52
C VAL A 9 7.08 7.79 -35.18
N GLY A 10 8.39 7.68 -34.89
CA GLY A 10 9.26 8.83 -34.61
C GLY A 10 9.75 8.96 -33.17
N PHE A 11 9.12 8.25 -32.21
CA PHE A 11 9.51 8.25 -30.80
C PHE A 11 9.40 6.83 -30.21
N GLY A 12 10.55 6.22 -29.93
CA GLY A 12 10.67 4.91 -29.30
C GLY A 12 11.24 5.01 -27.88
N VAL A 13 10.65 4.28 -26.95
CA VAL A 13 11.13 4.11 -25.58
C VAL A 13 11.43 2.63 -25.36
N SER A 14 12.63 2.32 -24.90
CA SER A 14 13.01 0.97 -24.51
C SER A 14 13.87 1.02 -23.26
N GLY A 15 13.87 -0.02 -22.43
CA GLY A 15 14.74 -0.05 -21.26
C GLY A 15 14.22 -0.91 -20.13
N PHE A 16 14.70 -0.60 -18.94
CA PHE A 16 14.44 -1.34 -17.72
C PHE A 16 14.19 -0.40 -16.56
N VAL A 17 13.14 -0.66 -15.78
CA VAL A 17 12.89 0.01 -14.50
C VAL A 17 13.06 -0.99 -13.35
N GLY A 18 13.56 -0.52 -12.21
CA GLY A 18 13.68 -1.31 -11.00
C GLY A 18 12.32 -1.61 -10.40
N LYS A 19 12.15 -2.76 -9.75
CA LYS A 19 10.99 -2.96 -8.88
C LYS A 19 11.06 -1.94 -7.72
N PRO A 20 9.95 -1.56 -7.08
CA PRO A 20 9.97 -0.66 -5.91
C PRO A 20 10.93 -1.10 -4.79
N THR A 21 11.14 -2.42 -4.64
CA THR A 21 12.11 -3.02 -3.71
C THR A 21 13.58 -2.74 -4.05
N LEU A 22 13.89 -2.37 -5.29
CA LEU A 22 15.24 -1.99 -5.75
C LEU A 22 15.50 -0.48 -5.62
N SER A 23 14.64 0.24 -4.92
CA SER A 23 14.80 1.68 -4.73
C SER A 23 16.02 2.02 -3.89
N LYS A 24 16.65 3.16 -4.20
CA LYS A 24 17.88 3.63 -3.55
C LYS A 24 17.65 4.88 -2.73
N SER A 25 18.47 5.10 -1.70
CA SER A 25 18.48 6.34 -0.91
C SER A 25 19.09 7.53 -1.66
N ASN A 26 19.73 7.31 -2.81
CA ASN A 26 20.34 8.35 -3.64
C ASN A 26 19.89 8.20 -5.11
N ARG A 27 20.12 9.22 -5.93
CA ARG A 27 19.78 9.21 -7.36
C ARG A 27 20.74 8.35 -8.22
N ASN A 28 21.63 7.57 -7.58
CA ASN A 28 22.58 6.74 -8.31
C ASN A 28 21.84 5.55 -8.93
N GLY A 29 21.97 5.39 -10.25
CA GLY A 29 21.25 4.36 -11.00
C GLY A 29 20.06 4.87 -11.80
N GLN A 30 20.02 6.17 -12.09
CA GLN A 30 19.10 6.79 -13.03
C GLN A 30 19.84 7.10 -14.32
N PHE A 31 19.59 6.32 -15.36
CA PHE A 31 20.26 6.44 -16.64
C PHE A 31 19.25 6.75 -17.73
N LEU A 32 19.43 7.89 -18.39
CA LEU A 32 18.70 8.27 -19.60
C LEU A 32 19.67 8.28 -20.77
N ILE A 33 19.34 7.54 -21.82
CA ILE A 33 20.12 7.46 -23.05
C ILE A 33 19.22 7.94 -24.18
N LEU A 34 19.69 8.86 -25.00
CA LEU A 34 18.99 9.36 -26.19
C LEU A 34 19.87 9.11 -27.41
N ASN A 35 19.38 8.34 -28.38
CA ASN A 35 20.11 7.99 -29.62
C ASN A 35 21.56 7.53 -29.36
N GLY A 36 21.77 6.74 -28.30
CA GLY A 36 23.08 6.21 -27.90
C GLY A 36 23.95 7.14 -27.03
N ARG A 37 23.47 8.33 -26.64
CA ARG A 37 24.19 9.26 -25.75
C ARG A 37 23.53 9.36 -24.38
N VAL A 38 24.32 9.33 -23.30
CA VAL A 38 23.79 9.59 -21.96
C VAL A 38 23.40 11.06 -21.83
N ILE A 39 22.17 11.32 -21.40
CA ILE A 39 21.64 12.67 -21.21
C ILE A 39 21.23 12.89 -19.76
N GLN A 40 21.28 14.14 -19.31
CA GLN A 40 20.68 14.58 -18.05
C GLN A 40 19.48 15.46 -18.38
N ASN A 41 18.28 14.91 -18.16
CA ASN A 41 17.04 15.65 -18.34
C ASN A 41 16.15 15.46 -17.11
N HIS A 42 16.01 16.55 -16.33
CA HIS A 42 15.23 16.54 -15.09
C HIS A 42 13.75 16.28 -15.30
N LEU A 43 13.20 16.70 -16.44
CA LEU A 43 11.78 16.56 -16.77
C LEU A 43 11.42 15.10 -17.09
N LEU A 44 12.25 14.39 -17.85
CA LEU A 44 12.03 12.96 -18.12
C LEU A 44 12.32 12.10 -16.89
N ALA A 45 13.34 12.44 -16.10
CA ALA A 45 13.58 11.79 -14.82
C ALA A 45 12.43 12.02 -13.82
N HIS A 46 11.77 13.18 -13.90
CA HIS A 46 10.54 13.47 -13.16
C HIS A 46 9.40 12.58 -13.62
N ALA A 47 9.19 12.40 -14.93
CA ALA A 47 8.14 11.53 -15.47
C ALA A 47 8.22 10.10 -14.94
N VAL A 48 9.44 9.55 -14.87
CA VAL A 48 9.67 8.22 -14.30
C VAL A 48 9.36 8.22 -12.80
N ARG A 49 9.84 9.21 -12.05
CA ARG A 49 9.54 9.30 -10.60
C ARG A 49 8.05 9.43 -10.33
N GLU A 50 7.32 10.19 -11.13
CA GLU A 50 5.87 10.30 -11.01
C GLU A 50 5.16 8.98 -11.27
N ALA A 51 5.60 8.22 -12.28
CA ALA A 51 5.07 6.88 -12.51
C ALA A 51 5.32 5.92 -11.32
N PHE A 52 6.27 6.24 -10.44
CA PHE A 52 6.59 5.51 -9.21
C PHE A 52 6.02 6.16 -7.93
N HIS A 53 5.35 7.32 -8.02
CA HIS A 53 5.06 8.15 -6.85
C HIS A 53 4.19 7.44 -5.81
N SER A 54 3.22 6.63 -6.27
CA SER A 54 2.37 5.81 -5.38
C SER A 54 3.03 4.49 -4.93
N MET A 55 4.26 4.20 -5.33
CA MET A 55 4.92 2.90 -5.12
C MET A 55 6.24 2.98 -4.35
N LEU A 56 6.80 4.17 -4.11
CA LEU A 56 8.09 4.35 -3.45
C LEU A 56 7.96 5.02 -2.09
N MET A 57 8.68 4.49 -1.10
CA MET A 57 8.82 5.13 0.21
C MET A 57 9.43 6.54 0.09
N HIS A 58 9.07 7.43 1.01
CA HIS A 58 9.63 8.78 1.08
C HIS A 58 11.17 8.77 1.16
N GLY A 59 11.82 9.65 0.40
CA GLY A 59 13.29 9.73 0.30
C GLY A 59 13.95 8.62 -0.53
N LYS A 60 13.18 7.69 -1.12
CA LYS A 60 13.70 6.68 -2.04
C LYS A 60 13.57 7.11 -3.49
N HIS A 61 14.54 6.71 -4.29
CA HIS A 61 14.64 6.99 -5.72
C HIS A 61 14.55 5.69 -6.52
N PRO A 62 13.78 5.66 -7.62
CA PRO A 62 13.72 4.49 -8.49
C PRO A 62 15.06 4.31 -9.20
N TRP A 63 15.43 3.05 -9.39
CA TRP A 63 16.47 2.67 -10.34
C TRP A 63 15.84 2.55 -11.73
N PHE A 64 16.44 3.14 -12.76
CA PHE A 64 15.97 2.98 -14.13
C PHE A 64 17.07 3.19 -15.16
N LEU A 65 16.92 2.50 -16.29
CA LEU A 65 17.67 2.68 -17.52
C LEU A 65 16.65 2.86 -18.64
N ILE A 66 16.51 4.07 -19.18
CA ILE A 66 15.60 4.35 -20.30
C ILE A 66 16.41 4.81 -21.49
N ILE A 67 16.18 4.14 -22.61
CA ILE A 67 16.77 4.38 -23.92
C ILE A 67 15.66 4.95 -24.82
N LEU A 68 15.88 6.17 -25.27
CA LEU A 68 15.00 6.95 -26.14
C LEU A 68 15.59 6.95 -27.55
N ASN A 69 14.79 6.55 -28.52
CA ASN A 69 15.12 6.64 -29.94
C ASN A 69 14.17 7.65 -30.56
N VAL A 70 14.70 8.81 -30.95
CA VAL A 70 13.91 9.92 -31.49
C VAL A 70 14.53 10.38 -32.80
N ARG A 71 13.71 10.79 -33.76
CA ARG A 71 14.23 11.32 -35.03
C ARG A 71 15.12 12.55 -34.75
N PRO A 72 16.26 12.69 -35.44
CA PRO A 72 17.15 13.84 -35.26
C PRO A 72 16.47 15.20 -35.49
N GLU A 73 15.38 15.23 -36.26
CA GLU A 73 14.60 16.42 -36.58
C GLU A 73 13.72 16.91 -35.41
N ASP A 74 13.36 16.02 -34.48
CA ASP A 74 12.47 16.30 -33.34
C ASP A 74 13.24 16.65 -32.04
N VAL A 75 14.57 16.72 -32.13
CA VAL A 75 15.48 16.95 -31.00
C VAL A 75 16.44 18.09 -31.35
N ASP A 76 16.36 19.19 -30.63
CA ASP A 76 17.34 20.27 -30.76
C ASP A 76 18.57 19.96 -29.89
N VAL A 77 19.66 19.57 -30.56
CA VAL A 77 20.96 19.25 -29.96
C VAL A 77 21.86 20.50 -29.89
N ASN A 78 21.31 21.71 -30.02
CA ASN A 78 22.10 22.95 -29.92
C ASN A 78 22.56 23.24 -28.50
N VAL A 79 23.51 22.46 -27.98
CA VAL A 79 24.20 22.73 -26.74
C VAL A 79 25.60 22.05 -26.78
N HIS A 80 26.65 22.87 -26.98
CA HIS A 80 28.12 22.65 -26.92
C HIS A 80 28.63 21.23 -26.51
N PRO A 81 29.73 20.69 -27.07
CA PRO A 81 30.30 19.33 -26.80
C PRO A 81 30.52 18.89 -25.34
N ARG A 82 30.24 19.73 -24.35
CA ARG A 82 30.32 19.48 -22.90
C ARG A 82 28.98 19.57 -22.15
N LYS A 83 27.87 19.91 -22.80
CA LYS A 83 26.59 20.14 -22.12
C LYS A 83 25.67 18.92 -22.26
N LEU A 84 25.27 18.40 -21.10
CA LEU A 84 24.50 17.15 -20.87
C LEU A 84 22.98 17.34 -21.03
N GLU A 85 22.52 18.54 -21.41
CA GLU A 85 21.11 18.92 -21.45
C GLU A 85 20.59 18.95 -22.89
N VAL A 86 19.52 18.20 -23.15
CA VAL A 86 18.86 18.13 -24.46
C VAL A 86 17.45 18.69 -24.37
N ARG A 87 17.06 19.54 -25.33
CA ARG A 87 15.70 20.09 -25.44
C ARG A 87 14.93 19.39 -26.55
N PHE A 88 13.79 18.80 -26.20
CA PHE A 88 12.86 18.21 -27.16
C PHE A 88 11.96 19.30 -27.73
N LEU A 89 11.57 19.18 -29.01
CA LEU A 89 10.56 20.05 -29.61
C LEU A 89 9.20 19.93 -28.89
N ASN A 90 8.78 18.71 -28.57
CA ASN A 90 7.54 18.41 -27.84
C ASN A 90 7.81 17.77 -26.47
N GLN A 91 8.26 18.58 -25.50
CA GLN A 91 8.63 18.11 -24.15
C GLN A 91 7.47 17.44 -23.40
N ASN A 92 6.24 17.94 -23.57
CA ASN A 92 5.05 17.43 -22.90
C ASN A 92 4.64 16.04 -23.40
N ASP A 93 4.79 15.78 -24.70
CA ASP A 93 4.43 14.49 -25.28
C ASP A 93 5.45 13.42 -24.88
N ALA A 94 6.74 13.75 -24.91
CA ALA A 94 7.79 12.87 -24.40
C ALA A 94 7.56 12.52 -22.91
N TYR A 95 7.17 13.50 -22.08
CA TYR A 95 6.84 13.27 -20.67
C TYR A 95 5.66 12.29 -20.51
N ARG A 96 4.53 12.56 -21.18
CA ARG A 96 3.31 11.75 -21.07
C ARG A 96 3.53 10.32 -21.55
N THR A 97 4.28 10.15 -22.63
CA THR A 97 4.60 8.83 -23.19
C THR A 97 5.46 8.01 -22.25
N ILE A 98 6.51 8.61 -21.67
CA ILE A 98 7.35 7.91 -20.67
C ILE A 98 6.53 7.56 -19.43
N TYR A 99 5.73 8.49 -18.90
CA TYR A 99 4.88 8.25 -17.73
C TYR A 99 3.93 7.07 -17.98
N LYS A 100 3.18 7.10 -19.09
CA LYS A 100 2.22 6.02 -19.44
C LYS A 100 2.92 4.69 -19.64
N CYS A 101 4.07 4.68 -20.32
CA CYS A 101 4.80 3.45 -20.60
C CYS A 101 5.37 2.81 -19.32
N VAL A 102 5.96 3.62 -18.44
CA VAL A 102 6.48 3.14 -17.14
C VAL A 102 5.34 2.71 -16.24
N SER A 103 4.25 3.48 -16.13
CA SER A 103 3.07 3.11 -15.34
C SER A 103 2.50 1.77 -15.82
N ALA A 104 2.24 1.61 -17.12
CA ALA A 104 1.71 0.36 -17.67
C ALA A 104 2.64 -0.84 -17.46
N ALA A 105 3.96 -0.62 -17.54
CA ALA A 105 4.94 -1.68 -17.28
C ALA A 105 4.99 -2.07 -15.79
N LEU A 106 4.86 -1.10 -14.88
CA LEU A 106 4.81 -1.35 -13.45
C LEU A 106 3.50 -2.04 -13.06
N ASP A 107 2.36 -1.57 -13.56
CA ASP A 107 1.06 -2.21 -13.30
C ASP A 107 1.08 -3.67 -13.76
N LYS A 108 1.66 -3.97 -14.92
CA LYS A 108 1.74 -5.36 -15.42
C LYS A 108 2.69 -6.27 -14.65
N HIS A 109 3.73 -5.73 -13.98
CA HIS A 109 4.83 -6.54 -13.43
C HIS A 109 5.09 -6.39 -11.92
N VAL A 110 4.53 -5.37 -11.27
CA VAL A 110 4.65 -5.10 -9.82
C VAL A 110 3.47 -5.70 -9.06
N LEU A 111 2.27 -5.74 -9.66
CA LEU A 111 1.06 -6.31 -9.06
C LEU A 111 1.13 -7.84 -8.87
N MET A 112 2.16 -8.50 -9.41
CA MET A 112 2.42 -9.92 -9.16
C MET A 112 3.85 -10.14 -8.66
N PRO A 113 4.05 -10.27 -7.33
CA PRO A 113 5.29 -10.81 -6.81
C PRO A 113 5.42 -12.25 -7.30
N LYS A 114 6.35 -12.51 -8.23
CA LYS A 114 6.75 -13.88 -8.52
C LYS A 114 7.41 -14.47 -7.28
N ILE A 115 6.68 -15.33 -6.58
CA ILE A 115 7.23 -16.17 -5.52
C ILE A 115 8.20 -17.15 -6.19
N SER A 116 9.49 -17.01 -5.92
CA SER A 116 10.45 -18.07 -6.17
C SER A 116 10.33 -19.06 -5.03
N VAL A 117 9.62 -20.17 -5.25
CA VAL A 117 9.63 -21.30 -4.33
C VAL A 117 11.07 -21.79 -4.23
N GLY A 118 11.68 -21.68 -3.04
CA GLY A 118 13.00 -22.22 -2.79
C GLY A 118 13.00 -23.72 -3.11
N THR A 119 14.04 -24.20 -3.82
CA THR A 119 14.17 -25.62 -4.19
C THR A 119 14.47 -26.53 -3.00
N GLU A 120 14.79 -25.95 -1.84
CA GLU A 120 14.90 -26.69 -0.60
C GLU A 120 13.61 -26.54 0.21
N PRO A 121 12.92 -27.64 0.55
CA PRO A 121 11.84 -27.59 1.52
C PRO A 121 12.44 -27.11 2.83
N VAL A 122 12.09 -25.89 3.24
CA VAL A 122 12.34 -25.45 4.62
C VAL A 122 11.58 -26.44 5.50
N PRO A 123 12.24 -27.12 6.46
CA PRO A 123 11.54 -28.00 7.38
C PRO A 123 10.56 -27.15 8.19
N MET A 124 9.31 -27.15 7.76
CA MET A 124 8.23 -26.52 8.50
C MET A 124 7.73 -27.57 9.46
N ASP A 125 8.23 -27.53 10.70
CA ASP A 125 7.63 -28.31 11.77
C ASP A 125 6.24 -27.73 12.07
N LEU A 126 5.20 -28.34 11.49
CA LEU A 126 3.80 -27.94 11.62
C LEU A 126 3.29 -28.03 13.07
N ARG A 127 4.07 -28.63 13.99
CA ARG A 127 3.70 -28.82 15.40
C ARG A 127 4.21 -27.71 16.31
N ASP A 128 5.18 -26.90 15.86
CA ASP A 128 5.66 -25.79 16.67
C ASP A 128 6.30 -24.65 15.85
N PRO A 129 5.51 -23.62 15.50
CA PRO A 129 6.07 -22.46 14.81
C PRO A 129 6.92 -21.55 15.72
N ARG A 130 6.97 -21.77 17.07
CA ARG A 130 7.49 -20.77 18.03
C ARG A 130 8.14 -21.27 19.35
N GLY A 131 8.30 -22.56 19.62
CA GLY A 131 8.81 -23.07 20.90
C GLY A 131 7.76 -23.14 22.03
N LEU A 132 6.47 -23.30 21.74
CA LEU A 132 5.40 -23.24 22.75
C LEU A 132 4.75 -24.62 23.00
N LYS A 133 4.85 -25.10 24.26
CA LYS A 133 4.46 -26.45 24.72
C LYS A 133 3.00 -26.86 24.41
N GLU A 134 2.90 -27.90 23.58
CA GLU A 134 1.92 -29.01 23.38
C GLU A 134 0.42 -28.98 23.77
N HIS A 135 -0.15 -28.05 24.55
CA HIS A 135 -1.50 -28.28 25.12
C HIS A 135 -2.70 -27.59 24.43
N VAL A 136 -2.59 -27.12 23.19
CA VAL A 136 -3.70 -26.38 22.52
C VAL A 136 -4.10 -26.92 21.13
N TYR A 137 -3.39 -27.93 20.61
CA TYR A 137 -3.51 -28.32 19.19
C TYR A 137 -4.71 -29.20 18.82
N GLU A 138 -5.30 -29.94 19.75
CA GLU A 138 -6.36 -30.90 19.40
C GLU A 138 -7.69 -30.25 19.01
N LYS A 139 -8.04 -29.09 19.58
CA LYS A 139 -9.36 -28.48 19.34
C LYS A 139 -9.45 -27.79 17.98
N THR A 140 -8.38 -27.18 17.50
CA THR A 140 -8.39 -26.37 16.26
C THR A 140 -8.33 -27.22 14.99
N LEU A 141 -7.66 -28.38 15.04
CA LEU A 141 -7.64 -29.31 13.91
C LEU A 141 -8.99 -30.00 13.71
N LEU A 142 -9.67 -30.39 14.78
CA LEU A 142 -11.00 -31.01 14.70
C LEU A 142 -12.05 -30.05 14.10
N ASP A 143 -12.02 -28.77 14.46
CA ASP A 143 -12.92 -27.77 13.86
C ASP A 143 -12.60 -27.52 12.37
N THR A 144 -11.31 -27.50 12.00
CA THR A 144 -10.89 -27.27 10.62
C THR A 144 -11.22 -28.48 9.72
N PHE A 145 -11.02 -29.70 10.21
CA PHE A 145 -11.33 -30.93 9.46
C PHE A 145 -12.84 -31.21 9.38
N ALA A 146 -13.64 -30.81 10.38
CA ALA A 146 -15.10 -30.94 10.34
C ALA A 146 -15.73 -30.13 9.20
N VAL A 147 -15.12 -29.01 8.79
CA VAL A 147 -15.55 -28.20 7.65
C VAL A 147 -15.30 -28.91 6.31
N PHE A 148 -14.19 -29.65 6.19
CA PHE A 148 -13.82 -30.35 4.95
C PHE A 148 -14.51 -31.71 4.74
N GLN A 149 -15.04 -32.34 5.79
CA GLN A 149 -15.69 -33.67 5.68
C GLN A 149 -17.21 -33.64 5.41
N ARG A 150 -17.87 -32.48 5.41
CA ARG A 150 -19.28 -32.40 5.00
C ARG A 150 -19.41 -32.30 3.48
N GLY A 151 -19.12 -33.41 2.82
CA GLY A 151 -19.66 -33.72 1.51
C GLY A 151 -21.09 -34.26 1.63
N ASP A 152 -22.03 -33.49 1.11
CA ASP A 152 -23.32 -33.90 0.53
C ASP A 152 -24.41 -34.51 1.45
N SER A 153 -25.32 -33.67 1.95
CA SER A 153 -26.78 -33.87 1.91
C SER A 153 -27.55 -32.70 2.54
N ARG A 154 -28.07 -31.84 1.64
CA ARG A 154 -29.17 -30.86 1.75
C ARG A 154 -29.73 -30.48 3.13
N GLU A 155 -29.76 -29.17 3.37
CA GLU A 155 -31.03 -28.46 3.59
C GLU A 155 -30.98 -27.11 2.84
N GLN A 156 -31.95 -26.94 1.94
CA GLN A 156 -32.16 -25.71 1.18
C GLN A 156 -32.76 -24.67 2.12
N ASP A 157 -32.05 -23.58 2.37
CA ASP A 157 -32.74 -22.31 2.61
C ASP A 157 -31.98 -21.12 2.01
N THR A 158 -32.59 -20.64 0.94
CA THR A 158 -32.58 -19.30 0.34
C THR A 158 -31.54 -18.27 0.82
N ASP A 159 -30.43 -18.16 0.10
CA ASP A 159 -30.19 -16.90 -0.63
C ASP A 159 -29.27 -17.16 -1.83
N ASN A 160 -29.84 -16.98 -3.01
CA ASN A 160 -29.19 -17.08 -4.29
C ASN A 160 -28.32 -15.82 -4.49
N ARG A 161 -27.16 -15.76 -3.86
CA ARG A 161 -26.15 -14.75 -4.19
C ARG A 161 -25.33 -15.27 -5.36
N GLU A 162 -25.74 -14.82 -6.55
CA GLU A 162 -24.94 -14.82 -7.77
C GLU A 162 -23.48 -14.52 -7.42
N TRP A 163 -22.59 -15.46 -7.75
CA TRP A 163 -21.15 -15.28 -7.69
C TRP A 163 -20.76 -14.07 -8.54
N ARG A 164 -20.43 -12.96 -7.88
CA ARG A 164 -19.87 -11.73 -8.45
C ARG A 164 -18.51 -11.54 -7.80
N GLY A 165 -17.44 -11.65 -8.59
CA GLY A 165 -16.05 -11.81 -8.15
C GLY A 165 -15.70 -11.09 -6.85
N THR A 166 -15.47 -11.86 -5.79
CA THR A 166 -15.11 -11.40 -4.44
C THR A 166 -14.15 -12.41 -3.81
N LEU A 167 -13.19 -11.91 -3.00
CA LEU A 167 -12.20 -12.73 -2.29
C LEU A 167 -12.91 -13.54 -1.20
N ARG A 168 -12.73 -14.86 -1.18
CA ARG A 168 -13.27 -15.74 -0.12
C ARG A 168 -12.21 -16.03 0.91
N ALA A 169 -12.39 -15.59 2.16
CA ALA A 169 -11.49 -15.92 3.26
C ALA A 169 -11.47 -17.44 3.51
N ALA A 170 -10.28 -18.00 3.69
CA ALA A 170 -10.08 -19.42 3.97
C ALA A 170 -9.48 -19.65 5.37
N ALA A 171 -8.44 -18.89 5.72
CA ALA A 171 -7.76 -19.04 7.01
C ALA A 171 -6.89 -17.83 7.33
N GLN A 172 -6.53 -17.71 8.61
CA GLN A 172 -5.50 -16.78 9.06
C GLN A 172 -4.22 -17.52 9.44
N ILE A 173 -3.07 -17.05 8.95
CA ILE A 173 -1.75 -17.61 9.23
C ILE A 173 -0.95 -16.64 10.10
N GLY A 174 -0.37 -17.16 11.19
CA GLY A 174 0.51 -16.40 12.08
C GLY A 174 -0.15 -15.21 12.78
N SER A 175 -1.48 -15.09 12.72
CA SER A 175 -2.23 -13.90 13.16
C SER A 175 -1.82 -12.60 12.44
N SER A 176 -1.30 -12.73 11.21
CA SER A 176 -0.77 -11.61 10.42
C SER A 176 -1.19 -11.65 8.95
N TYR A 177 -1.46 -12.84 8.42
CA TYR A 177 -1.83 -13.02 7.01
C TYR A 177 -3.19 -13.69 6.89
N ILE A 178 -3.98 -13.26 5.93
CA ILE A 178 -5.25 -13.89 5.55
C ILE A 178 -5.00 -14.63 4.22
N LEU A 179 -5.33 -15.91 4.20
CA LEU A 179 -5.43 -16.69 2.98
C LEU A 179 -6.85 -16.56 2.45
N ALA A 180 -6.96 -16.22 1.18
CA ALA A 180 -8.23 -16.13 0.47
C ALA A 180 -8.13 -16.79 -0.91
N GLU A 181 -9.28 -17.10 -1.49
CA GLU A 181 -9.40 -17.62 -2.85
C GLU A 181 -10.21 -16.64 -3.70
N ASP A 182 -9.80 -16.44 -4.95
CA ASP A 182 -10.62 -15.82 -5.98
C ASP A 182 -10.72 -16.72 -7.21
N GLU A 183 -11.40 -16.23 -8.26
CA GLU A 183 -11.56 -16.96 -9.52
C GLU A 183 -10.23 -17.35 -10.19
N GLN A 184 -9.15 -16.62 -9.90
CA GLN A 184 -7.85 -16.80 -10.54
C GLN A 184 -6.92 -17.71 -9.72
N GLY A 185 -7.11 -17.81 -8.41
CA GLY A 185 -6.36 -18.72 -7.56
C GLY A 185 -6.25 -18.29 -6.09
N LEU A 186 -5.09 -18.58 -5.50
CA LEU A 186 -4.79 -18.30 -4.10
C LEU A 186 -4.32 -16.86 -3.94
N VAL A 187 -4.86 -16.17 -2.95
CA VAL A 187 -4.49 -14.82 -2.57
C VAL A 187 -4.02 -14.82 -1.11
N ILE A 188 -2.86 -14.21 -0.87
CA ILE A 188 -2.30 -14.01 0.47
C ILE A 188 -2.37 -12.51 0.75
N ILE A 189 -3.08 -12.14 1.81
CA ILE A 189 -3.31 -10.75 2.20
C ILE A 189 -2.55 -10.46 3.49
N ASP A 190 -1.78 -9.38 3.51
CA ASP A 190 -1.24 -8.80 4.75
C ASP A 190 -2.38 -8.08 5.49
N GLN A 191 -2.78 -8.64 6.64
CA GLN A 191 -3.90 -8.14 7.43
C GLN A 191 -3.71 -6.68 7.85
N HIS A 192 -2.48 -6.33 8.26
CA HIS A 192 -2.19 -4.99 8.77
C HIS A 192 -2.27 -3.98 7.62
N ALA A 193 -1.59 -4.27 6.51
CA ALA A 193 -1.60 -3.41 5.32
C ALA A 193 -3.02 -3.26 4.72
N ALA A 194 -3.82 -4.34 4.71
CA ALA A 194 -5.21 -4.31 4.28
C ALA A 194 -6.08 -3.43 5.19
N HIS A 195 -5.93 -3.58 6.52
CA HIS A 195 -6.68 -2.78 7.48
C HIS A 195 -6.31 -1.29 7.42
N GLU A 196 -5.01 -0.96 7.29
CA GLU A 196 -4.55 0.41 7.02
C GLU A 196 -5.23 1.00 5.78
N ARG A 197 -5.25 0.25 4.67
CA ARG A 197 -5.87 0.70 3.42
C ARG A 197 -7.37 0.96 3.58
N VAL A 198 -8.09 0.05 4.24
CA VAL A 198 -9.53 0.18 4.47
C VAL A 198 -9.84 1.40 5.32
N MET A 199 -9.12 1.61 6.43
CA MET A 199 -9.37 2.76 7.28
C MET A 199 -9.00 4.09 6.60
N TYR A 200 -7.86 4.12 5.91
CA TYR A 200 -7.45 5.31 5.17
C TYR A 200 -8.52 5.73 4.15
N ASP A 201 -9.03 4.78 3.37
CA ASP A 201 -10.04 5.06 2.35
C ASP A 201 -11.36 5.55 2.96
N ARG A 202 -11.79 4.93 4.06
CA ARG A 202 -12.98 5.36 4.82
C ARG A 202 -12.87 6.78 5.33
N LEU A 203 -11.77 7.11 6.02
CA LEU A 203 -11.53 8.44 6.55
C LEU A 203 -11.44 9.48 5.43
N MET A 204 -10.76 9.16 4.34
CA MET A 204 -10.67 10.05 3.17
C MET A 204 -12.04 10.27 2.52
N THR A 205 -12.84 9.21 2.39
CA THR A 205 -14.21 9.31 1.86
C THR A 205 -15.10 10.13 2.79
N ALA A 206 -14.97 9.96 4.11
CA ALA A 206 -15.70 10.74 5.09
C ALA A 206 -15.29 12.23 5.05
N LEU A 207 -14.00 12.54 4.88
CA LEU A 207 -13.49 13.89 4.74
C LEU A 207 -14.04 14.58 3.49
N ARG A 208 -13.96 13.91 2.33
CA ARG A 208 -14.46 14.43 1.04
C ARG A 208 -15.95 14.75 1.09
N ASN A 209 -16.71 13.98 1.86
CA ASN A 209 -18.14 14.16 2.03
C ASN A 209 -18.52 15.09 3.18
N SER A 210 -17.55 15.66 3.92
CA SER A 210 -17.75 16.43 5.15
C SER A 210 -18.64 15.71 6.18
N LYS A 211 -18.49 14.38 6.28
CA LYS A 211 -19.30 13.49 7.11
C LYS A 211 -18.47 12.72 8.13
N ILE A 212 -17.36 13.28 8.59
CA ILE A 212 -16.62 12.63 9.65
C ILE A 212 -17.45 12.68 10.94
N VAL A 213 -17.81 11.51 11.43
CA VAL A 213 -18.58 11.36 12.66
C VAL A 213 -17.60 11.16 13.81
N SER A 214 -17.59 12.11 14.74
CA SER A 214 -16.88 11.97 16.01
C SER A 214 -17.67 11.06 16.96
N GLN A 215 -16.94 10.21 17.67
CA GLN A 215 -17.42 9.40 18.76
C GLN A 215 -16.72 9.82 20.06
N PRO A 216 -17.46 10.16 21.12
CA PRO A 216 -16.88 10.41 22.43
C PRO A 216 -16.11 9.17 22.93
N VAL A 217 -14.94 9.39 23.53
CA VAL A 217 -14.19 8.31 24.18
C VAL A 217 -14.91 7.88 25.46
N LEU A 218 -14.76 6.61 25.86
CA LEU A 218 -15.42 6.07 27.06
C LEU A 218 -15.04 6.83 28.35
N ALA A 219 -13.80 7.28 28.42
CA ALA A 219 -13.29 8.14 29.48
C ALA A 219 -12.32 9.15 28.85
N PRO A 220 -12.46 10.46 29.16
CA PRO A 220 -11.52 11.46 28.68
C PRO A 220 -10.07 11.07 29.02
N GLN A 221 -9.20 11.07 28.02
CA GLN A 221 -7.81 10.64 28.18
C GLN A 221 -6.90 11.88 28.24
N SER A 222 -6.16 12.05 29.33
CA SER A 222 -5.12 13.07 29.43
C SER A 222 -3.82 12.57 28.79
N VAL A 223 -3.25 13.38 27.92
CA VAL A 223 -2.04 13.08 27.15
C VAL A 223 -1.03 14.21 27.36
N ASP A 224 0.14 13.85 27.90
CA ASP A 224 1.26 14.78 28.07
C ASP A 224 2.17 14.75 26.84
N PHE A 225 2.59 15.94 26.41
CA PHE A 225 3.50 16.15 25.28
C PHE A 225 4.76 16.93 25.71
N SER A 226 5.81 16.84 24.91
CA SER A 226 6.94 17.77 25.01
C SER A 226 6.52 19.18 24.55
N ALA A 227 7.33 20.20 24.85
CA ALA A 227 7.04 21.57 24.47
C ALA A 227 6.89 21.74 22.94
N SER A 228 7.74 21.04 22.18
CA SER A 228 7.71 21.06 20.70
C SER A 228 6.46 20.38 20.15
N GLU A 229 6.11 19.20 20.68
CA GLU A 229 4.91 18.47 20.24
C GLU A 229 3.63 19.22 20.60
N ALA A 230 3.58 19.86 21.77
CA ALA A 230 2.45 20.68 22.19
C ALA A 230 2.25 21.88 21.26
N GLU A 231 3.32 22.49 20.75
CA GLU A 231 3.24 23.57 19.76
C GLU A 231 2.67 23.05 18.43
N VAL A 232 3.18 21.93 17.92
CA VAL A 232 2.65 21.27 16.71
C VAL A 232 1.17 20.91 16.88
N LEU A 233 0.78 20.38 18.04
CA LEU A 233 -0.61 20.04 18.34
C LEU A 233 -1.49 21.30 18.30
N ARG A 234 -1.11 22.39 18.98
CA ARG A 234 -1.86 23.65 18.98
C ARG A 234 -2.06 24.22 17.58
N GLU A 235 -1.04 24.15 16.73
CA GLU A 235 -1.13 24.59 15.33
C GLU A 235 -2.10 23.76 14.47
N ASN A 236 -2.40 22.53 14.89
CA ASN A 236 -3.21 21.59 14.13
C ASN A 236 -4.55 21.23 14.79
N LEU A 237 -4.92 21.86 15.93
CA LEU A 237 -6.18 21.60 16.64
C LEU A 237 -7.41 21.76 15.73
N SER A 238 -7.45 22.81 14.90
CA SER A 238 -8.59 23.01 13.98
C SER A 238 -8.69 21.91 12.93
N ALA A 239 -7.56 21.44 12.40
CA ALA A 239 -7.54 20.38 11.40
C ALA A 239 -7.88 19.02 12.02
N LEU A 240 -7.45 18.76 13.26
CA LEU A 240 -7.82 17.60 14.05
C LEU A 240 -9.33 17.59 14.35
N LEU A 241 -9.91 18.74 14.67
CA LEU A 241 -11.35 18.90 14.83
C LEU A 241 -12.12 18.58 13.54
N ASP A 242 -11.65 19.09 12.40
CA ASP A 242 -12.26 18.80 11.10
C ASP A 242 -12.23 17.31 10.74
N ILE A 243 -11.21 16.59 11.21
CA ILE A 243 -11.09 15.15 10.99
C ILE A 243 -11.68 14.31 12.13
N GLY A 244 -12.41 14.92 13.08
CA GLY A 244 -13.25 14.25 14.05
C GLY A 244 -12.66 14.04 15.45
N PHE A 245 -11.46 14.55 15.74
CA PHE A 245 -10.91 14.58 17.09
C PHE A 245 -11.44 15.78 17.87
N ASP A 246 -11.79 15.57 19.14
CA ASP A 246 -12.11 16.66 20.06
C ASP A 246 -11.08 16.66 21.20
N ILE A 247 -10.34 17.76 21.30
CA ILE A 247 -9.14 17.89 22.13
C ILE A 247 -9.18 19.22 22.85
N GLU A 248 -9.17 19.18 24.18
CA GLU A 248 -9.14 20.35 25.04
C GLU A 248 -7.75 20.55 25.64
N GLU A 249 -7.25 21.79 25.61
CA GLU A 249 -6.01 22.15 26.32
C GLU A 249 -6.31 22.31 27.81
N PHE A 250 -5.62 21.54 28.66
CA PHE A 250 -5.84 21.59 30.11
C PHE A 250 -4.83 22.50 30.81
N SER A 251 -3.54 22.17 30.72
CA SER A 251 -2.49 23.00 31.31
C SER A 251 -1.10 22.68 30.73
N GLY A 252 -0.34 23.72 30.38
CA GLY A 252 1.03 23.57 29.89
C GLY A 252 1.09 22.74 28.60
N ASN A 253 1.59 21.50 28.72
CA ASN A 253 1.72 20.57 27.60
C ASN A 253 0.78 19.36 27.72
N THR A 254 -0.24 19.45 28.58
CA THR A 254 -1.23 18.39 28.80
C THR A 254 -2.53 18.73 28.10
N PHE A 255 -3.01 17.78 27.29
CA PHE A 255 -4.24 17.89 26.51
C PHE A 255 -5.18 16.73 26.88
N ILE A 256 -6.49 16.97 26.78
CA ILE A 256 -7.53 15.99 27.09
C ILE A 256 -8.25 15.65 25.79
N VAL A 257 -8.23 14.37 25.41
CA VAL A 257 -9.00 13.87 24.27
C VAL A 257 -10.38 13.43 24.75
N THR A 258 -11.43 14.07 24.26
CA THR A 258 -12.82 13.83 24.63
C THR A 258 -13.60 13.08 23.54
N ALA A 259 -13.19 13.21 22.28
CA ALA A 259 -13.73 12.43 21.16
C ALA A 259 -12.67 12.10 20.12
N VAL A 260 -12.92 11.01 19.38
CA VAL A 260 -12.13 10.57 18.24
C VAL A 260 -13.05 10.22 17.08
N PRO A 261 -12.55 10.13 15.84
CA PRO A 261 -13.36 9.65 14.72
C PRO A 261 -13.90 8.24 15.02
N ALA A 262 -15.17 7.98 14.67
CA ALA A 262 -15.84 6.72 15.00
C ALA A 262 -15.07 5.47 14.52
N ASP A 263 -14.40 5.56 13.36
CA ASP A 263 -13.55 4.50 12.82
C ASP A 263 -12.32 4.19 13.69
N LEU A 264 -11.87 5.15 14.52
CA LEU A 264 -10.69 5.04 15.39
C LEU A 264 -11.04 4.70 16.84
N ALA A 265 -12.33 4.70 17.21
CA ALA A 265 -12.78 4.61 18.60
C ALA A 265 -12.45 3.30 19.33
N LYS A 266 -12.03 2.26 18.60
CA LYS A 266 -11.60 0.97 19.18
C LYS A 266 -10.18 0.98 19.73
N ASN A 267 -9.40 2.00 19.40
CA ASN A 267 -7.98 2.11 19.75
C ASN A 267 -7.74 3.14 20.84
N ASP A 268 -6.55 3.11 21.44
CA ASP A 268 -6.17 4.11 22.43
C ASP A 268 -5.94 5.46 21.77
N ALA A 269 -6.78 6.44 22.12
CA ALA A 269 -6.76 7.76 21.51
C ALA A 269 -5.45 8.50 21.81
N GLY A 270 -4.87 8.28 22.99
CA GLY A 270 -3.59 8.84 23.38
C GLY A 270 -2.41 8.26 22.59
N GLU A 271 -2.37 6.96 22.34
CA GLU A 271 -1.36 6.34 21.47
C GLU A 271 -1.45 6.89 20.04
N ILE A 272 -2.66 6.97 19.48
CA ILE A 272 -2.87 7.51 18.12
C ILE A 272 -2.41 8.97 18.05
N LEU A 273 -2.86 9.81 18.99
CA LEU A 273 -2.55 11.23 18.96
C LEU A 273 -1.04 11.48 19.08
N ARG A 274 -0.33 10.75 19.95
CA ARG A 274 1.13 10.85 20.04
C ARG A 274 1.82 10.48 18.73
N GLY A 275 1.43 9.36 18.13
CA GLY A 275 2.00 8.92 16.86
C GLY A 275 1.77 9.93 15.73
N VAL A 276 0.56 10.48 15.63
CA VAL A 276 0.21 11.50 14.64
C VAL A 276 1.03 12.78 14.81
N ILE A 277 1.21 13.25 16.06
CA ILE A 277 1.97 14.48 16.33
C ILE A 277 3.47 14.29 16.10
N ASP A 278 4.04 13.12 16.44
CA ASP A 278 5.44 12.79 16.15
C ASP A 278 5.70 12.79 14.63
N ASP A 279 4.84 12.14 13.85
CA ASP A 279 4.96 12.11 12.39
C ASP A 279 4.80 13.51 11.77
N LEU A 280 3.87 14.33 12.28
CA LEU A 280 3.71 15.71 11.83
C LEU A 280 4.91 16.61 12.16
N GLY A 281 5.50 16.44 13.36
CA GLY A 281 6.68 17.22 13.76
C GLY A 281 7.91 16.94 12.88
N ASN A 282 7.98 15.75 12.29
CA ASN A 282 9.07 15.33 11.41
C ASN A 282 8.86 15.72 9.93
N ASP A 283 7.66 16.10 9.51
CA ASP A 283 7.34 16.42 8.11
C ASP A 283 7.32 17.93 7.84
N ASN A 284 8.36 18.43 7.17
CA ASN A 284 8.55 19.85 6.84
C ASN A 284 7.81 20.30 5.54
N ARG A 285 6.78 19.57 5.09
CA ARG A 285 6.11 19.83 3.79
C ARG A 285 4.77 20.58 3.93
N SER A 286 4.69 21.70 3.21
CA SER A 286 3.49 22.41 2.70
C SER A 286 2.47 22.96 3.71
N ASN A 287 2.15 24.24 3.53
CA ASN A 287 1.30 25.08 4.41
C ASN A 287 -0.19 25.08 4.05
N SER A 288 -0.64 24.27 3.10
CA SER A 288 -2.07 24.24 2.74
C SER A 288 -2.87 23.44 3.76
N LEU A 289 -3.99 23.98 4.23
CA LEU A 289 -4.90 23.29 5.16
C LEU A 289 -5.45 21.98 4.59
N SER A 290 -5.63 21.88 3.27
CA SER A 290 -6.09 20.65 2.61
C SER A 290 -5.04 19.54 2.75
N ASP A 291 -3.78 19.85 2.43
CA ASP A 291 -2.66 18.90 2.52
C ASP A 291 -2.47 18.43 3.97
N ARG A 292 -2.65 19.33 4.95
CA ARG A 292 -2.55 18.99 6.38
C ARG A 292 -3.63 18.01 6.83
N ARG A 293 -4.88 18.17 6.39
CA ARG A 293 -5.98 17.24 6.73
C ARG A 293 -5.75 15.85 6.15
N GLU A 294 -5.28 15.76 4.91
CA GLU A 294 -4.93 14.48 4.29
C GLU A 294 -3.78 13.78 5.01
N ASN A 295 -2.74 14.52 5.40
CA ASN A 295 -1.64 13.99 6.19
C ASN A 295 -2.09 13.47 7.56
N LEU A 296 -2.97 14.22 8.25
CA LEU A 296 -3.54 13.79 9.52
C LEU A 296 -4.33 12.49 9.39
N ILE A 297 -5.16 12.35 8.35
CA ILE A 297 -5.87 11.10 8.06
C ILE A 297 -4.91 9.96 7.76
N HIS A 298 -3.87 10.24 6.97
CA HIS A 298 -2.84 9.28 6.67
C HIS A 298 -2.25 8.73 7.97
N TYR A 299 -1.66 9.57 8.82
CA TYR A 299 -1.04 9.13 10.07
C TYR A 299 -2.04 8.48 11.03
N SER A 300 -3.28 9.00 11.12
CA SER A 300 -4.31 8.43 11.98
C SER A 300 -4.69 7.00 11.58
N ALA A 301 -4.82 6.72 10.27
CA ALA A 301 -5.09 5.38 9.78
C ALA A 301 -3.93 4.41 10.08
N CYS A 302 -2.68 4.90 10.07
CA CYS A 302 -1.50 4.09 10.33
C CYS A 302 -1.41 3.68 11.80
N HIS A 303 -1.56 4.65 12.71
CA HIS A 303 -1.49 4.41 14.16
C HIS A 303 -2.71 3.70 14.73
N SER A 304 -3.82 3.68 13.99
CA SER A 304 -5.04 2.96 14.35
C SER A 304 -5.05 1.50 13.87
N ALA A 305 -4.18 1.14 12.92
CA ALA A 305 -4.33 -0.16 12.29
C ALA A 305 -4.01 -1.27 13.28
N VAL A 306 -4.93 -2.24 13.36
CA VAL A 306 -4.89 -3.46 14.19
C VAL A 306 -3.45 -3.82 14.55
N LYS A 307 -3.18 -3.89 15.86
CA LYS A 307 -1.89 -4.33 16.38
C LYS A 307 -1.52 -5.64 15.69
N PHE A 308 -0.37 -5.63 15.03
CA PHE A 308 0.20 -6.80 14.36
C PHE A 308 0.08 -8.04 15.28
N GLY A 309 -0.57 -9.11 14.82
CA GLY A 309 -0.73 -10.34 15.60
C GLY A 309 -2.12 -10.59 16.22
N GLN A 310 -3.14 -9.78 15.93
CA GLN A 310 -4.51 -10.06 16.39
C GLN A 310 -5.14 -11.23 15.62
N LYS A 311 -5.72 -12.19 16.34
CA LYS A 311 -6.54 -13.27 15.75
C LYS A 311 -7.88 -12.73 15.26
N LEU A 312 -8.23 -13.03 14.02
CA LEU A 312 -9.52 -12.69 13.42
C LEU A 312 -10.34 -13.96 13.17
N SER A 313 -11.62 -13.93 13.51
CA SER A 313 -12.58 -14.97 13.09
C SER A 313 -12.75 -14.96 11.57
N ILE A 314 -13.24 -16.07 11.00
CA ILE A 314 -13.46 -16.15 9.55
C ILE A 314 -14.44 -15.07 9.05
N ILE A 315 -15.42 -14.70 9.87
CA ILE A 315 -16.40 -13.65 9.57
C ILE A 315 -15.71 -12.28 9.54
N GLU A 316 -14.84 -11.99 10.51
CA GLU A 316 -14.07 -10.73 10.53
C GLU A 316 -13.06 -10.66 9.38
N GLN A 317 -12.43 -11.79 9.03
CA GLN A 317 -11.57 -11.87 7.85
C GLN A 317 -12.36 -11.56 6.59
N GLN A 318 -13.52 -12.21 6.37
CA GLN A 318 -14.35 -11.97 5.21
C GLN A 318 -14.82 -10.50 5.15
N ALA A 319 -15.27 -9.94 6.27
CA ALA A 319 -15.69 -8.54 6.33
C ALA A 319 -14.56 -7.57 5.95
N LEU A 320 -13.31 -7.85 6.36
CA LEU A 320 -12.16 -7.05 5.94
C LEU A 320 -11.90 -7.18 4.43
N LEU A 321 -12.00 -8.39 3.88
CA LEU A 321 -11.79 -8.63 2.45
C LEU A 321 -12.88 -7.99 1.58
N ASP A 322 -14.14 -8.02 2.03
CA ASP A 322 -15.26 -7.36 1.36
C ASP A 322 -15.00 -5.85 1.29
N GLN A 323 -14.65 -5.25 2.43
CA GLN A 323 -14.29 -3.82 2.51
C GLN A 323 -13.09 -3.47 1.63
N LEU A 324 -12.07 -4.34 1.60
CA LEU A 324 -10.89 -4.14 0.77
C LEU A 324 -11.22 -4.22 -0.72
N SER A 325 -12.16 -5.07 -1.12
CA SER A 325 -12.56 -5.26 -2.52
C SER A 325 -13.35 -4.08 -3.11
N GLU A 326 -13.96 -3.26 -2.26
CA GLU A 326 -14.69 -2.05 -2.66
C GLU A 326 -13.74 -0.87 -2.97
N ILE A 327 -12.47 -0.97 -2.57
CA ILE A 327 -11.51 0.14 -2.62
C ILE A 327 -10.72 0.12 -3.94
N ASP A 328 -10.69 1.27 -4.60
CA ASP A 328 -9.81 1.48 -5.75
C ASP A 328 -8.33 1.33 -5.36
N ARG A 329 -7.57 0.54 -6.13
CA ARG A 329 -6.15 0.23 -5.87
C ARG A 329 -5.91 -0.42 -4.50
N CYS A 330 -6.75 -1.38 -4.14
CA CYS A 330 -6.64 -2.12 -2.89
C CYS A 330 -5.31 -2.89 -2.72
N GLU A 331 -4.55 -3.14 -3.79
CA GLU A 331 -3.32 -3.96 -3.82
C GLU A 331 -2.09 -3.32 -3.15
N ILE A 332 -2.15 -2.03 -2.81
CA ILE A 332 -1.04 -1.27 -2.23
C ILE A 332 -1.57 -0.51 -1.01
N CYS A 333 -0.87 -0.50 0.12
CA CYS A 333 -1.26 0.27 1.31
C CYS A 333 -0.86 1.76 1.17
N PRO A 334 -1.34 2.67 2.03
CA PRO A 334 -0.99 4.09 1.96
C PRO A 334 0.53 4.35 1.92
N HIS A 335 1.32 3.47 2.55
CA HIS A 335 2.79 3.51 2.58
C HIS A 335 3.52 2.87 1.39
N GLY A 336 2.79 2.36 0.39
CA GLY A 336 3.38 1.73 -0.79
C GLY A 336 3.76 0.26 -0.63
N ARG A 337 3.43 -0.39 0.50
CA ARG A 337 3.63 -1.84 0.66
C ARG A 337 2.50 -2.61 -0.04
N PRO A 338 2.76 -3.77 -0.64
CA PRO A 338 1.69 -4.63 -1.16
C PRO A 338 0.76 -5.04 -0.03
N THR A 339 -0.56 -4.91 -0.22
CA THR A 339 -1.56 -5.47 0.69
C THR A 339 -1.82 -6.94 0.41
N MET A 340 -1.59 -7.39 -0.83
CA MET A 340 -1.89 -8.75 -1.25
C MET A 340 -0.92 -9.27 -2.30
N ILE A 341 -0.82 -10.60 -2.36
CA ILE A 341 -0.02 -11.37 -3.30
C ILE A 341 -0.91 -12.45 -3.88
N ARG A 342 -1.00 -12.53 -5.21
CA ARG A 342 -1.82 -13.53 -5.91
C ARG A 342 -0.94 -14.59 -6.56
N MET A 343 -1.34 -15.85 -6.42
CA MET A 343 -0.82 -17.00 -7.15
C MET A 343 -1.95 -17.60 -7.97
N SER A 344 -1.81 -17.54 -9.31
CA SER A 344 -2.79 -18.15 -10.20
C SER A 344 -2.82 -19.67 -10.07
N TYR A 345 -3.92 -20.32 -10.46
CA TYR A 345 -3.98 -21.78 -10.56
C TYR A 345 -2.86 -22.35 -11.45
N ASP A 346 -2.58 -21.72 -12.59
CA ASP A 346 -1.46 -22.09 -13.46
C ASP A 346 -0.10 -22.02 -12.76
N ASP A 347 0.15 -20.98 -11.94
CA ASP A 347 1.39 -20.84 -11.19
C ASP A 347 1.51 -21.88 -10.08
N LEU A 348 0.40 -22.21 -9.43
CA LEU A 348 0.33 -23.28 -8.44
C LEU A 348 0.65 -24.63 -9.10
N GLU A 349 0.01 -24.97 -10.23
CA GLU A 349 0.25 -26.21 -10.96
C GLU A 349 1.72 -26.35 -11.39
N LYS A 350 2.31 -25.28 -11.94
CA LYS A 350 3.73 -25.23 -12.29
C LYS A 350 4.63 -25.44 -11.08
N SER A 351 4.29 -24.84 -9.94
CA SER A 351 5.05 -24.97 -8.70
C SER A 351 5.09 -26.41 -8.19
N PHE A 352 4.01 -27.18 -8.43
CA PHE A 352 3.94 -28.61 -8.12
C PHE A 352 4.38 -29.53 -9.28
N LYS A 353 4.90 -28.97 -10.38
CA LYS A 353 5.29 -29.71 -11.60
C LYS A 353 4.17 -30.61 -12.14
N ARG A 354 2.91 -30.25 -11.89
CA ARG A 354 1.76 -30.94 -12.49
C ARG A 354 1.59 -30.45 -13.92
N LYS A 355 1.41 -31.38 -14.86
CA LYS A 355 0.99 -31.07 -16.23
C LYS A 355 -0.53 -31.22 -16.27
N ASN A 356 -1.21 -30.16 -16.71
CA ASN A 356 -2.65 -29.96 -16.90
C ASN A 356 -3.52 -31.23 -16.87
N PHE A 357 -4.63 -31.16 -16.14
CA PHE A 357 -5.73 -32.13 -16.19
C PHE A 357 -6.41 -32.16 -17.57
#